data_AF-A0A381R304-F1
#
_entry.id   AF-A0A381R304-F1
#
_cell.length_a   1.000
_cell.length_b   1.000
_cell.length_c   1.000
_cell.angle_alpha   90.00
_cell.angle_beta   90.00
_cell.angle_gamma   90.00
#
_symmetry.space_group_name_H-M   'P 1'
#
loop_
_entity.id
_entity.type
_entity.pdbx_description
1 polymer ?
#
loop_
_entity_poly.entity_id
_entity_poly.type
_entity_poly.pdbx_seq_one_letter_code
_entity_poly.pdbx_strand_id
1 'polypeptide(L)'
;MSKWSLLLMLFFGVATESFADYFKWEILYTDKGYGTETLTVPVTSMRKIKFADKKNECRMESFWMRIEADLLLEGKTLVCVNGDEKRVVSVVCRDNHRNRKYNMLKELYPIAKNGFRLNPKMGADSPYLELRCYF
;
A
#
# COMPACT_ATOMS: atom_id res chain seq x y z
N MET A 1 -13.68 -2.24 48.22
CA MET A 1 -12.83 -2.13 47.00
C MET A 1 -12.49 -0.67 46.78
N SER A 2 -11.21 -0.30 46.85
CA SER A 2 -10.77 1.10 46.81
C SER A 2 -11.06 1.73 45.46
N LYS A 3 -11.56 2.98 45.44
CA LYS A 3 -11.82 3.77 44.21
C LYS A 3 -10.59 3.86 43.28
N TRP A 4 -9.40 3.63 43.82
CA TRP A 4 -8.13 3.61 43.08
C TRP A 4 -7.97 2.36 42.18
N SER A 5 -8.62 1.25 42.51
CA SER A 5 -8.56 0.02 41.70
C SER A 5 -9.36 0.12 40.39
N LEU A 6 -10.43 0.92 40.37
CA LEU A 6 -11.19 1.19 39.14
C LEU A 6 -10.43 2.12 38.17
N LEU A 7 -9.63 3.05 38.70
CA LEU A 7 -8.86 3.98 37.87
C LEU A 7 -7.72 3.26 37.12
N LEU A 8 -7.12 2.23 37.73
CA LEU A 8 -6.05 1.44 37.09
C LEU A 8 -6.54 0.61 35.90
N MET A 9 -7.78 0.10 35.94
CA MET A 9 -8.35 -0.66 34.82
C MET A 9 -8.65 0.20 33.59
N LEU A 10 -8.89 1.50 33.78
CA LEU A 10 -9.16 2.44 32.68
C LEU A 10 -7.92 2.81 31.86
N PHE A 11 -6.71 2.68 32.42
CA PHE A 11 -5.46 2.99 31.71
C PHE A 11 -4.88 1.81 30.90
N PHE A 12 -5.35 0.59 31.10
CA PHE A 12 -4.85 -0.59 30.39
C PHE A 12 -5.58 -0.90 29.08
N GLY A 13 -6.62 -0.14 28.74
CA GLY A 13 -7.23 -0.14 27.42
C GLY A 13 -6.37 0.61 26.39
N VAL A 14 -5.09 0.27 26.27
CA VAL A 14 -4.32 0.67 25.08
C VAL A 14 -5.00 -0.08 23.94
N ALA A 15 -5.84 0.63 23.19
CA ALA A 15 -6.38 0.12 21.95
C ALA A 15 -5.19 -0.28 21.09
N THR A 16 -4.90 -1.57 21.03
CA THR A 16 -4.04 -2.10 19.98
C THR A 16 -4.86 -1.90 18.72
N GLU A 17 -4.64 -0.78 18.04
CA GLU A 17 -5.13 -0.57 16.69
C GLU A 17 -4.55 -1.70 15.84
N SER A 18 -5.30 -2.79 15.72
CA SER A 18 -5.03 -3.84 14.77
C SER A 18 -5.42 -3.26 13.41
N PHE A 19 -4.42 -2.78 12.68
CA PHE A 19 -4.59 -2.47 11.26
C PHE A 19 -4.83 -3.80 10.53
N ALA A 20 -6.11 -4.15 10.36
CA ALA A 20 -6.49 -5.26 9.49
C ALA A 20 -6.24 -4.82 8.04
N ASP A 21 -5.28 -5.49 7.38
CA ASP A 21 -4.97 -5.32 5.96
C ASP A 21 -5.93 -6.24 5.18
N TYR A 22 -6.97 -5.66 4.60
CA TYR A 22 -8.03 -6.43 3.94
C TYR A 22 -7.70 -6.73 2.48
N PHE A 23 -6.88 -5.87 1.87
CA PHE A 23 -6.38 -6.07 0.51
C PHE A 23 -4.95 -6.59 0.54
N LYS A 24 -4.58 -7.35 -0.48
CA LYS A 24 -3.18 -7.67 -0.77
C LYS A 24 -2.56 -6.51 -1.55
N TRP A 25 -1.31 -6.23 -1.25
CA TRP A 25 -0.57 -5.11 -1.83
C TRP A 25 0.78 -5.56 -2.33
N GLU A 26 1.13 -5.11 -3.52
CA GLU A 26 2.37 -5.46 -4.19
C GLU A 26 2.99 -4.25 -4.88
N ILE A 27 4.31 -4.26 -4.94
CA ILE A 27 5.08 -3.37 -5.78
C ILE A 27 5.57 -4.17 -6.97
N LEU A 28 5.27 -3.70 -8.17
CA LEU A 28 5.93 -4.13 -9.39
C LEU A 28 7.11 -3.21 -9.65
N TYR A 29 8.31 -3.74 -9.66
CA TYR A 29 9.54 -3.02 -9.97
C TYR A 29 10.11 -3.50 -11.30
N THR A 30 10.34 -2.57 -12.22
CA THR A 30 10.96 -2.83 -13.52
C THR A 30 12.22 -1.98 -13.64
N ASP A 31 13.39 -2.61 -13.61
CA ASP A 31 14.70 -1.93 -13.60
C ASP A 31 14.96 -1.12 -14.88
N LYS A 32 14.46 -1.62 -16.02
CA LYS A 32 14.62 -1.05 -17.36
C LYS A 32 13.35 -0.36 -17.88
N GLY A 33 12.42 -0.01 -16.99
CA GLY A 33 11.21 0.72 -17.32
C GLY A 33 9.97 -0.11 -17.65
N TYR A 34 8.88 0.60 -17.93
CA TYR A 34 7.55 -0.01 -18.10
C TYR A 34 7.53 -1.01 -19.25
N GLY A 35 6.95 -2.20 -19.00
CA GLY A 35 6.82 -3.25 -20.01
C GLY A 35 8.03 -4.19 -20.13
N THR A 36 9.07 -4.00 -19.32
CA THR A 36 10.19 -4.95 -19.22
C THR A 36 9.95 -5.99 -18.11
N GLU A 37 10.94 -6.86 -17.92
CA GLU A 37 10.92 -7.83 -16.81
C GLU A 37 10.65 -7.14 -15.47
N THR A 38 9.76 -7.75 -14.69
CA THR A 38 9.19 -7.17 -13.48
C THR A 38 9.48 -8.07 -12.28
N LEU A 39 9.95 -7.47 -11.19
CA LEU A 39 10.00 -8.08 -9.88
C LEU A 39 8.77 -7.69 -9.06
N THR A 40 8.08 -8.68 -8.51
CA THR A 40 6.95 -8.46 -7.58
C THR A 40 7.43 -8.52 -6.14
N VAL A 41 7.15 -7.46 -5.37
CA VAL A 41 7.51 -7.37 -3.96
C VAL A 41 6.23 -7.21 -3.12
N PRO A 42 5.91 -8.14 -2.21
CA PRO A 42 4.76 -7.99 -1.33
C PRO A 42 5.00 -6.86 -0.33
N VAL A 43 3.96 -6.03 -0.15
CA VAL A 43 3.96 -4.91 0.79
C VAL A 43 3.33 -5.36 2.10
N THR A 44 4.06 -5.15 3.19
CA THR A 44 3.54 -5.28 4.56
C THR A 44 3.65 -3.91 5.24
N SER A 45 2.82 -3.66 6.25
CA SER A 45 2.38 -2.33 6.75
C SER A 45 3.48 -1.31 7.11
N MET A 46 4.77 -1.68 7.20
CA MET A 46 5.87 -0.76 7.51
C MET A 46 7.18 -1.12 6.80
N ARG A 47 7.12 -1.82 5.66
CA ARG A 47 8.34 -2.33 5.01
C ARG A 47 9.09 -1.23 4.26
N LYS A 48 10.38 -1.06 4.59
CA LYS A 48 11.36 -0.37 3.76
C LYS A 48 11.86 -1.33 2.68
N ILE A 49 11.71 -0.95 1.43
CA ILE A 49 12.10 -1.72 0.25
C ILE A 49 13.35 -1.09 -0.34
N LYS A 50 14.44 -1.86 -0.38
CA LYS A 50 15.67 -1.49 -1.07
C LYS A 50 15.76 -2.29 -2.36
N PHE A 51 15.99 -1.60 -3.47
CA PHE A 51 16.21 -2.25 -4.77
C PHE A 51 17.69 -2.58 -4.97
N ALA A 52 17.98 -3.44 -5.95
CA ALA A 52 19.32 -3.93 -6.22
C ALA A 52 20.33 -2.79 -6.48
N ASP A 53 19.87 -1.68 -7.06
CA ASP A 53 20.73 -0.54 -7.38
C ASP A 53 21.14 0.33 -6.18
N LYS A 54 20.63 0.05 -4.97
CA LYS A 54 20.81 0.78 -3.69
C LYS A 54 20.58 2.31 -3.73
N LYS A 55 20.38 2.90 -4.91
CA LYS A 55 20.07 4.31 -5.15
C LYS A 55 18.59 4.56 -4.95
N ASN A 56 17.77 3.55 -5.24
CA ASN A 56 16.35 3.58 -5.06
C ASN A 56 15.95 2.92 -3.74
N GLU A 57 15.29 3.69 -2.90
CA GLU A 57 14.68 3.21 -1.68
C GLU A 57 13.23 3.67 -1.62
N CYS A 58 12.32 2.75 -1.30
CA CYS A 58 10.93 3.08 -1.04
C CYS A 58 10.51 2.66 0.35
N ARG A 59 9.59 3.41 0.96
CA ARG A 59 8.97 3.06 2.23
C ARG A 59 7.48 3.34 2.17
N MET A 60 6.71 2.47 2.82
CA MET A 60 5.30 2.73 3.04
C MET A 60 5.17 3.72 4.21
N GLU A 61 4.58 4.89 3.99
CA GLU A 61 4.46 5.95 5.01
C GLU A 61 3.06 6.11 5.60
N SER A 62 2.02 5.73 4.87
CA SER A 62 0.65 5.91 5.35
C SER A 62 -0.25 4.76 4.92
N PHE A 63 -1.08 4.33 5.86
CA PHE A 63 -2.15 3.37 5.68
C PHE A 63 -3.42 3.97 6.27
N TRP A 64 -4.52 3.87 5.55
CA TRP A 64 -5.84 4.18 6.10
C TRP A 64 -6.86 3.21 5.56
N MET A 65 -7.91 3.01 6.34
CA MET A 65 -9.04 2.19 5.97
C MET A 65 -10.33 2.94 6.32
N ARG A 66 -11.35 2.78 5.48
CA ARG A 66 -12.70 3.25 5.76
C ARG A 66 -13.70 2.13 5.47
N ILE A 67 -14.47 1.77 6.49
CA ILE A 67 -15.63 0.88 6.36
C ILE A 67 -16.87 1.75 6.29
N GLU A 68 -17.55 1.72 5.16
CA GLU A 68 -18.89 2.28 4.97
C GLU A 68 -19.90 1.13 4.87
N ALA A 69 -21.21 1.42 4.90
CA ALA A 69 -22.28 0.41 5.02
C ALA A 69 -22.13 -0.80 4.08
N ASP A 70 -21.60 -0.58 2.87
CA ASP A 70 -21.45 -1.60 1.84
C ASP A 70 -20.10 -1.55 1.12
N LEU A 71 -19.20 -0.68 1.57
CA LEU A 71 -17.99 -0.36 0.85
C LEU A 71 -16.82 -0.39 1.83
N LEU A 72 -15.84 -1.23 1.52
CA LEU A 72 -14.55 -1.24 2.19
C LEU A 72 -13.55 -0.50 1.31
N LEU A 73 -12.96 0.55 1.85
CA LEU A 73 -11.88 1.32 1.23
C LEU A 73 -10.60 1.13 2.01
N GLU A 74 -9.50 0.93 1.32
CA GLU A 74 -8.18 0.89 1.93
C GLU A 74 -7.18 1.67 1.07
N GLY A 75 -6.42 2.56 1.69
CA GLY A 75 -5.43 3.39 1.00
C GLY A 75 -4.04 3.22 1.57
N LYS A 76 -3.04 3.16 0.69
CA LYS A 76 -1.62 3.13 1.04
C LYS A 76 -0.82 4.16 0.25
N THR A 77 0.17 4.76 0.92
CA THR A 77 1.07 5.76 0.33
C THR A 77 2.52 5.29 0.39
N LEU A 78 3.09 5.07 -0.79
CA LEU A 78 4.50 4.75 -0.98
C LEU A 78 5.29 6.04 -1.21
N VAL A 79 6.40 6.17 -0.49
CA VAL A 79 7.36 7.25 -0.68
C VAL A 79 8.68 6.65 -1.12
N CYS A 80 9.17 7.09 -2.27
CA CYS A 80 10.44 6.66 -2.83
C CYS A 80 11.42 7.82 -2.89
N VAL A 81 12.68 7.52 -2.60
CA VAL A 81 13.81 8.45 -2.67
C VAL A 81 14.83 7.86 -3.65
N ASN A 82 15.25 8.69 -4.60
CA ASN A 82 16.32 8.39 -5.54
C ASN A 82 17.32 9.55 -5.55
N GLY A 83 18.47 9.37 -4.91
CA GLY A 83 19.37 10.49 -4.63
C GLY A 83 18.65 11.56 -3.80
N ASP A 84 18.56 12.78 -4.33
CA ASP A 84 17.87 13.91 -3.69
C ASP A 84 16.39 14.05 -4.14
N GLU A 85 15.94 13.25 -5.10
CA GLU A 85 14.55 13.30 -5.59
C GLU A 85 13.64 12.42 -4.73
N LYS A 86 12.64 13.06 -4.09
CA LYS A 86 11.54 12.38 -3.39
C LYS A 86 10.31 12.30 -4.28
N ARG A 87 9.66 11.14 -4.29
CA ARG A 87 8.40 10.90 -5.00
C ARG A 87 7.40 10.20 -4.08
N VAL A 88 6.13 10.52 -4.25
CA VAL A 88 5.04 9.99 -3.44
C VAL A 88 3.95 9.47 -4.35
N VAL A 89 3.50 8.26 -4.09
CA VAL A 89 2.37 7.65 -4.78
C VAL A 89 1.40 7.06 -3.78
N SER A 90 0.12 7.37 -4.01
CA SER A 90 -0.98 6.85 -3.21
C SER A 90 -1.91 6.03 -4.09
N VAL A 91 -2.33 4.89 -3.57
CA VAL A 91 -3.28 3.98 -4.21
C VAL A 91 -4.40 3.68 -3.22
N VAL A 92 -5.62 3.52 -3.73
CA VAL A 92 -6.82 3.21 -2.96
C VAL A 92 -7.52 2.01 -3.57
N CYS A 93 -7.71 0.97 -2.77
CA CYS A 93 -8.49 -0.22 -3.08
C CYS A 93 -9.89 -0.05 -2.57
N ARG A 94 -10.85 -0.63 -3.29
CA ARG A 94 -12.27 -0.52 -2.98
C ARG A 94 -12.90 -1.88 -3.19
N ASP A 95 -13.68 -2.40 -2.24
CA ASP A 95 -14.50 -3.61 -2.40
C ASP A 95 -15.93 -3.32 -1.94
N ASN A 96 -16.91 -3.72 -2.74
CA ASN A 96 -18.32 -3.54 -2.42
C ASN A 96 -18.90 -4.86 -1.88
N HIS A 97 -19.12 -4.90 -0.57
CA HIS A 97 -19.62 -6.08 0.15
C HIS A 97 -21.01 -6.54 -0.32
N ARG A 98 -21.85 -5.66 -0.92
CA ARG A 98 -23.20 -6.02 -1.41
C ARG A 98 -23.20 -6.99 -2.60
N ASN A 99 -22.13 -7.07 -3.38
CA ASN A 99 -22.09 -7.88 -4.62
C ASN A 99 -21.49 -9.29 -4.46
N ARG A 100 -21.24 -9.76 -3.23
CA ARG A 100 -20.57 -11.07 -2.96
C ARG A 100 -21.24 -12.30 -3.60
N LYS A 101 -22.54 -12.27 -3.90
CA LYS A 101 -23.29 -13.42 -4.44
C LYS A 101 -23.37 -13.52 -5.97
N TYR A 102 -23.04 -12.47 -6.72
CA TYR A 102 -23.23 -12.44 -8.19
C TYR A 102 -21.99 -12.02 -8.99
N ASN A 103 -20.85 -11.89 -8.33
CA ASN A 103 -19.67 -11.33 -8.99
C ASN A 103 -18.87 -12.43 -9.72
N MET A 104 -19.42 -12.96 -10.81
CA MET A 104 -18.64 -13.66 -11.86
C MET A 104 -17.68 -12.70 -12.61
N LEU A 105 -17.74 -11.40 -12.29
CA LEU A 105 -16.89 -10.32 -12.81
C LEU A 105 -15.81 -9.89 -11.80
N LYS A 106 -15.46 -10.75 -10.82
CA LYS A 106 -14.43 -10.51 -9.78
C LYS A 106 -13.04 -10.13 -10.32
N GLU A 107 -12.82 -10.18 -11.62
CA GLU A 107 -11.57 -9.73 -12.28
C GLU A 107 -11.60 -8.28 -12.78
N LEU A 108 -12.71 -7.56 -12.66
CA LEU A 108 -12.82 -6.16 -13.14
C LEU A 108 -12.51 -5.12 -12.05
N TYR A 109 -11.55 -5.39 -11.17
CA TYR A 109 -10.91 -4.28 -10.48
C TYR A 109 -10.04 -3.55 -11.52
N PRO A 110 -10.31 -2.28 -11.85
CA PRO A 110 -9.36 -1.53 -12.64
C PRO A 110 -8.04 -1.58 -11.87
N ILE A 111 -7.02 -2.16 -12.51
CA ILE A 111 -5.68 -2.19 -11.96
C ILE A 111 -5.39 -0.75 -11.56
N ALA A 112 -5.23 -0.50 -10.27
CA ALA A 112 -4.90 0.82 -9.77
C ALA A 112 -3.44 1.12 -10.15
N LYS A 113 -3.20 1.40 -11.43
CA LYS A 113 -1.89 1.65 -12.04
C LYS A 113 -1.41 3.06 -11.73
N ASN A 114 -1.33 3.43 -10.45
CA ASN A 114 -0.55 4.61 -10.09
C ASN A 114 0.90 4.16 -9.97
N GLY A 115 1.58 4.08 -11.12
CA GLY A 115 3.02 3.86 -11.16
C GLY A 115 3.77 5.12 -11.59
N PHE A 116 5.07 5.16 -11.30
CA PHE A 116 5.92 6.30 -11.62
C PHE A 116 7.38 5.88 -11.81
N ARG A 117 8.12 6.70 -12.57
CA ARG A 117 9.55 6.54 -12.80
C ARG A 117 10.34 7.06 -11.61
N LEU A 118 11.32 6.30 -11.15
CA LEU A 118 12.21 6.73 -10.08
C LEU A 118 13.24 7.76 -10.54
N ASN A 119 13.58 7.77 -11.84
CA ASN A 119 14.34 8.86 -12.47
C ASN A 119 13.63 9.33 -13.76
N PRO A 120 12.88 10.43 -13.74
CA PRO A 120 12.12 10.88 -14.90
C PRO A 120 13.00 11.38 -16.05
N LYS A 121 14.25 11.79 -15.77
CA LYS A 121 15.17 12.34 -16.77
C LYS A 121 15.72 11.28 -17.73
N MET A 122 15.66 10.00 -17.35
CA MET A 122 16.20 8.88 -18.11
C MET A 122 15.16 8.17 -18.99
N GLY A 123 13.92 8.67 -19.07
CA GLY A 123 12.94 8.14 -20.02
C GLY A 123 12.53 6.69 -19.75
N ALA A 124 12.44 5.88 -20.82
CA ALA A 124 12.06 4.48 -20.75
C ALA A 124 13.17 3.61 -20.11
N ASP A 125 14.43 4.02 -20.18
CA ASP A 125 15.57 3.25 -19.64
C ASP A 125 15.78 3.46 -18.13
N SER A 126 14.74 3.91 -17.43
CA SER A 126 14.77 4.22 -16.01
C SER A 126 13.95 3.22 -15.19
N PRO A 127 14.34 2.94 -13.94
CA PRO A 127 13.53 2.14 -13.05
C PRO A 127 12.11 2.72 -12.92
N TYR A 128 11.13 1.84 -13.07
CA TYR A 128 9.72 2.15 -12.94
C TYR A 128 9.09 1.27 -11.86
N LEU A 129 8.13 1.86 -11.15
CA LEU A 129 7.54 1.27 -9.97
C LEU A 129 6.04 1.49 -9.98
N GLU A 130 5.27 0.42 -9.78
CA GLU A 130 3.81 0.45 -9.71
C GLU A 130 3.34 -0.17 -8.41
N LEU A 131 2.49 0.56 -7.67
CA LEU A 131 1.82 0.04 -6.48
C LEU A 131 0.49 -0.57 -6.90
N ARG A 132 0.29 -1.86 -6.63
CA ARG A 132 -0.93 -2.61 -6.95
C ARG A 132 -1.63 -3.05 -5.69
N CYS A 133 -2.95 -3.18 -5.80
CA CYS A 133 -3.74 -3.86 -4.80
C CYS A 133 -4.86 -4.70 -5.39
N TYR A 134 -5.21 -5.75 -4.66
CA TYR A 134 -6.18 -6.77 -5.06
C TYR A 134 -6.64 -7.57 -3.82
N PHE A 135 -7.58 -8.50 -3.98
CA PHE A 135 -8.15 -9.30 -2.88
C PHE A 135 -7.38 -10.61 -2.65
#